data_AF-A0A953I5A2-F1
#
_entry.id   AF-A0A953I5A2-F1
#
_cell.length_a   1.000
_cell.length_b   1.000
_cell.length_c   1.000
_cell.angle_alpha   90.00
_cell.angle_beta   90.00
_cell.angle_gamma   90.00
#
_symmetry.space_group_name_H-M   'P 1'
#
loop_
_entity.id
_entity.type
_entity.pdbx_description
1 polymer ?
#
loop_
_entity_poly.entity_id
_entity_poly.type
_entity_poly.pdbx_seq_one_letter_code
_entity_poly.pdbx_strand_id
1 'polypeptide(L)'
;MFDKLRFSVPGGTEHLIPFAHLSRMQEAVELLGAEDFPLLMRLGAVDGLRLQPVRAGVLHDEALRASQRLVAHQVPTLTFHSPSGAALGSLFGGQGEADVAASDSARVSLTPRGIRIALRQFPPPVGFRSTPGLERGWFACFFASLRFGEDGICGLRTPEMGGSGAPVLLPELPKFPPVTRWHRAFVAGRPDVAEVRFAFTPAQDVFRDVLHALTAATQESLRLKRALEIELV
;
A
#
# COMPACT_ATOMS: atom_id res chain seq x y z
N MET A 1 -13.54 10.30 -11.12
CA MET A 1 -12.80 9.04 -10.95
C MET A 1 -13.09 8.62 -9.53
N PHE A 2 -13.91 7.60 -9.37
CA PHE A 2 -14.32 7.15 -8.05
C PHE A 2 -13.11 6.49 -7.37
N ASP A 3 -12.77 6.93 -6.16
CA ASP A 3 -11.56 6.52 -5.44
C ASP A 3 -11.86 5.95 -4.05
N LYS A 4 -13.13 5.97 -3.64
CA LYS A 4 -13.59 5.53 -2.32
C LYS A 4 -14.84 4.68 -2.43
N LEU A 5 -15.02 3.78 -1.48
CA LEU A 5 -16.30 3.15 -1.22
C LEU A 5 -16.97 3.88 -0.06
N ARG A 6 -18.19 4.34 -0.31
CA ARG A 6 -19.08 4.88 0.68
C ARG A 6 -19.93 3.76 1.26
N PHE A 7 -19.95 3.69 2.58
CA PHE A 7 -20.81 2.82 3.37
C PHE A 7 -21.79 3.71 4.14
N SER A 8 -23.08 3.53 3.91
CA SER A 8 -24.12 4.34 4.54
C SER A 8 -25.31 3.51 4.95
N VAL A 9 -25.93 3.88 6.07
CA VAL A 9 -27.21 3.33 6.52
C VAL A 9 -28.19 4.49 6.63
N PRO A 10 -29.41 4.41 6.10
CA PRO A 10 -30.36 5.51 6.22
C PRO A 10 -30.62 5.92 7.67
N GLY A 11 -30.33 7.17 8.02
CA GLY A 11 -30.41 7.69 9.39
C GLY A 11 -29.19 7.37 10.28
N GLY A 12 -28.10 6.90 9.67
CA GLY A 12 -26.81 6.63 10.29
C GLY A 12 -25.71 7.59 9.82
N THR A 13 -24.47 7.23 10.13
CA THR A 13 -23.24 7.94 9.77
C THR A 13 -22.69 7.40 8.45
N GLU A 14 -22.13 8.29 7.63
CA GLU A 14 -21.42 7.90 6.42
C GLU A 14 -19.98 7.50 6.75
N HIS A 15 -19.53 6.37 6.22
CA HIS A 15 -18.16 5.91 6.33
C HIS A 15 -17.53 5.82 4.94
N LEU A 16 -16.37 6.45 4.75
CA LEU A 16 -15.63 6.44 3.48
C LEU A 16 -14.36 5.61 3.63
N ILE A 17 -14.17 4.66 2.72
CA ILE A 17 -13.00 3.79 2.67
C ILE A 17 -12.28 4.03 1.34
N PRO A 18 -11.01 4.45 1.32
CA PRO A 18 -10.23 4.51 0.09
C PRO A 18 -10.20 3.15 -0.60
N PHE A 19 -10.61 3.09 -1.87
CA PHE A 19 -10.70 1.84 -2.62
C PHE A 19 -9.36 1.14 -2.69
N ALA A 20 -8.27 1.90 -2.92
CA ALA A 20 -6.91 1.37 -2.92
C ALA A 20 -6.54 0.64 -1.62
N HIS A 21 -7.02 1.12 -0.45
CA HIS A 21 -6.75 0.46 0.83
C HIS A 21 -7.54 -0.83 0.98
N LEU A 22 -8.81 -0.81 0.57
CA LEU A 22 -9.63 -2.00 0.57
C LEU A 22 -9.03 -3.07 -0.33
N SER A 23 -8.63 -2.73 -1.56
CA SER A 23 -8.00 -3.68 -2.48
C SER A 23 -6.74 -4.30 -1.88
N ARG A 24 -5.89 -3.50 -1.22
CA ARG A 24 -4.70 -4.02 -0.52
C ARG A 24 -5.05 -4.94 0.65
N MET A 25 -6.10 -4.63 1.39
CA MET A 25 -6.58 -5.52 2.45
C MET A 25 -7.12 -6.83 1.86
N GLN A 26 -7.85 -6.76 0.75
CA GLN A 26 -8.38 -7.94 0.05
C GLN A 26 -7.25 -8.83 -0.49
N GLU A 27 -6.18 -8.26 -1.05
CA GLU A 27 -4.98 -9.03 -1.43
C GLU A 27 -4.36 -9.76 -0.21
N ALA A 28 -4.31 -9.10 0.95
CA ALA A 28 -3.82 -9.73 2.17
C ALA A 28 -4.75 -10.82 2.70
N VAL A 29 -6.07 -10.64 2.56
CA VAL A 29 -7.10 -11.63 2.93
C VAL A 29 -7.12 -12.82 1.97
N GLU A 30 -6.84 -12.61 0.68
CA GLU A 30 -6.77 -13.70 -0.30
C GLU A 30 -5.72 -14.74 0.09
N LEU A 31 -4.58 -14.32 0.66
CA LEU A 31 -3.56 -15.22 1.21
C LEU A 31 -4.01 -15.99 2.45
N LEU A 32 -5.00 -15.48 3.18
CA LEU A 32 -5.59 -16.17 4.32
C LEU A 32 -6.59 -17.24 3.89
N GLY A 33 -7.01 -17.27 2.62
CA GLY A 33 -8.10 -18.10 2.10
C GLY A 33 -9.33 -17.23 1.80
N ALA A 34 -9.46 -16.78 0.55
CA ALA A 34 -10.55 -15.91 0.10
C ALA A 34 -11.94 -16.53 0.32
N GLU A 35 -12.03 -17.85 0.30
CA GLU A 35 -13.25 -18.64 0.52
C GLU A 35 -13.88 -18.41 1.91
N ASP A 36 -13.08 -18.03 2.91
CA ASP A 36 -13.53 -17.74 4.27
C ASP A 36 -14.15 -16.33 4.42
N PHE A 37 -13.96 -15.48 3.40
CA PHE A 37 -14.30 -14.04 3.41
C PHE A 37 -15.06 -13.58 2.15
N PRO A 38 -16.12 -14.28 1.71
CA PRO A 38 -16.74 -14.03 0.42
C PRO A 38 -17.43 -12.66 0.32
N LEU A 39 -18.03 -12.13 1.39
CA LEU A 39 -18.64 -10.80 1.34
C LEU A 39 -17.57 -9.71 1.30
N LEU A 40 -16.51 -9.86 2.08
CA LEU A 40 -15.38 -8.92 2.09
C LEU A 40 -14.70 -8.87 0.72
N MET A 41 -14.48 -10.01 0.07
CA MET A 41 -13.87 -10.07 -1.27
C MET A 41 -14.76 -9.44 -2.35
N ARG A 42 -16.09 -9.44 -2.17
CA ARG A 42 -17.01 -8.79 -3.12
C ARG A 42 -16.99 -7.26 -3.07
N LEU A 43 -16.59 -6.65 -1.97
CA LEU A 43 -16.66 -5.20 -1.78
C LEU A 43 -15.84 -4.42 -2.82
N GLY A 44 -14.63 -4.90 -3.15
CA GLY A 44 -13.75 -4.29 -4.15
C GLY A 44 -14.16 -4.52 -5.61
N ALA A 45 -15.22 -5.29 -5.89
CA ALA A 45 -15.63 -5.67 -7.24
C ALA A 45 -16.99 -5.10 -7.66
N VAL A 46 -17.64 -4.30 -6.81
CA VAL A 46 -19.01 -3.81 -7.03
C VAL A 46 -19.05 -2.30 -7.17
N ASP A 47 -19.80 -1.81 -8.16
CA ASP A 47 -20.13 -0.38 -8.28
C ASP A 47 -21.15 0.05 -7.20
N GLY A 48 -22.03 -0.89 -6.82
CA GLY A 48 -23.02 -0.69 -5.77
C GLY A 48 -23.51 -2.03 -5.19
N LEU A 49 -23.77 -2.05 -3.88
CA LEU A 49 -24.28 -3.21 -3.17
C LEU A 49 -25.19 -2.78 -2.02
N ARG A 50 -26.32 -3.47 -1.88
CA ARG A 50 -27.24 -3.29 -0.76
C ARG A 50 -27.33 -4.55 0.08
N LEU A 51 -26.90 -4.48 1.33
CA LEU A 51 -26.89 -5.60 2.26
C LEU A 51 -27.99 -5.42 3.31
N GLN A 52 -28.92 -6.37 3.38
CA GLN A 52 -29.88 -6.45 4.48
C GLN A 52 -29.15 -6.65 5.83
N PRO A 53 -29.74 -6.27 6.98
CA PRO A 53 -29.07 -6.34 8.28
C PRO A 53 -28.42 -7.69 8.59
N VAL A 54 -29.08 -8.82 8.26
CA VAL A 54 -28.52 -10.16 8.44
C VAL A 54 -27.20 -10.33 7.66
N ARG A 55 -27.15 -9.87 6.40
CA ARG A 55 -25.93 -9.93 5.58
C ARG A 55 -24.88 -8.93 6.03
N ALA A 56 -25.28 -7.77 6.55
CA ALA A 56 -24.35 -6.85 7.21
C ALA A 56 -23.71 -7.49 8.45
N GLY A 57 -24.46 -8.32 9.20
CA GLY A 57 -23.92 -9.16 10.29
C GLY A 57 -22.90 -10.19 9.81
N VAL A 58 -23.16 -10.88 8.70
CA VAL A 58 -22.16 -11.81 8.13
C VAL A 58 -20.89 -11.07 7.71
N LEU A 59 -21.02 -9.90 7.07
CA LEU A 59 -19.86 -9.07 6.70
C LEU A 59 -19.10 -8.56 7.94
N HIS A 60 -19.82 -8.21 9.00
CA HIS A 60 -19.23 -7.83 10.29
C HIS A 60 -18.36 -8.96 10.84
N ASP A 61 -18.89 -10.18 10.88
CA ASP A 61 -18.18 -11.35 11.38
C ASP A 61 -16.96 -11.68 10.50
N GLU A 62 -17.08 -11.55 9.18
CA GLU A 62 -15.95 -11.67 8.26
C GLU A 62 -14.85 -10.64 8.56
N ALA A 63 -15.21 -9.37 8.77
CA ALA A 63 -14.26 -8.30 9.09
C ALA A 63 -13.53 -8.56 10.42
N LEU A 64 -14.24 -9.03 11.45
CA LEU A 64 -13.64 -9.39 12.74
C LEU A 64 -12.67 -10.58 12.61
N ARG A 65 -13.08 -11.63 11.90
CA ARG A 65 -12.21 -12.80 11.64
C ARG A 65 -10.97 -12.41 10.83
N ALA A 66 -11.14 -11.57 9.80
CA ALA A 66 -10.04 -11.06 8.99
C ALA A 66 -9.06 -10.26 9.87
N SER A 67 -9.58 -9.36 10.71
CA SER A 67 -8.76 -8.59 11.65
C SER A 67 -7.92 -9.48 12.56
N GLN A 68 -8.47 -10.59 13.09
CA GLN A 68 -7.76 -11.51 13.97
C GLN A 68 -6.64 -12.26 13.23
N ARG A 69 -6.89 -12.67 11.99
CA ARG A 69 -5.90 -13.42 11.20
C ARG A 69 -4.80 -12.54 10.62
N LEU A 70 -5.12 -11.29 10.29
CA LEU A 70 -4.16 -10.32 9.76
C LEU A 70 -3.06 -9.93 10.77
N VAL A 71 -3.24 -10.19 12.07
CA VAL A 71 -2.22 -9.89 13.11
C VAL A 71 -0.86 -10.54 12.80
N ALA A 72 -0.86 -11.73 12.20
CA ALA A 72 0.37 -12.44 11.85
C ALA A 72 1.01 -11.95 10.53
N HIS A 73 0.33 -11.09 9.77
CA HIS A 73 0.79 -10.64 8.47
C HIS A 73 1.57 -9.33 8.54
N GLN A 74 2.62 -9.27 7.72
CA GLN A 74 3.45 -8.09 7.52
C GLN A 74 3.24 -7.55 6.12
N VAL A 75 3.12 -6.23 6.01
CA VAL A 75 2.90 -5.52 4.75
C VAL A 75 4.15 -4.72 4.39
N PRO A 76 4.76 -4.96 3.21
CA PRO A 76 5.81 -4.10 2.67
C PRO A 76 5.34 -2.64 2.66
N THR A 77 6.14 -1.74 3.21
CA THR A 77 5.74 -0.33 3.35
C THR A 77 6.90 0.58 2.98
N LEU A 78 6.61 1.64 2.22
CA LEU A 78 7.49 2.79 2.10
C LEU A 78 7.01 3.89 3.04
N THR A 79 7.89 4.37 3.90
CA THR A 79 7.64 5.55 4.72
C THR A 79 8.47 6.71 4.19
N PHE A 80 7.81 7.86 4.02
CA PHE A 80 8.39 9.10 3.52
C PHE A 80 8.75 9.99 4.70
N HIS A 81 9.96 10.56 4.70
CA HIS A 81 10.46 11.42 5.76
C HIS A 81 10.94 12.77 5.22
N SER A 82 10.74 13.81 6.03
CA SER A 82 11.24 15.16 5.77
C SER A 82 12.74 15.27 6.02
N PRO A 83 13.40 16.39 5.63
CA PRO A 83 14.78 16.68 6.03
C PRO A 83 15.01 16.69 7.54
N SER A 84 13.98 17.06 8.32
CA SER A 84 14.03 17.00 9.79
C SER A 84 13.79 15.60 10.37
N GLY A 85 13.55 14.59 9.53
CA GLY A 85 13.28 13.21 9.92
C GLY A 85 11.81 12.92 10.29
N ALA A 86 10.94 13.92 10.24
CA ALA A 86 9.51 13.74 10.55
C ALA A 86 8.83 12.86 9.50
N ALA A 87 7.95 11.96 9.95
CA ALA A 87 7.16 11.12 9.06
C ALA A 87 6.14 11.99 8.29
N LEU A 88 6.21 11.93 6.96
CA LEU A 88 5.32 12.64 6.05
C LEU A 88 4.12 11.77 5.66
N GLY A 89 4.33 10.45 5.55
CA GLY A 89 3.30 9.52 5.14
C GLY A 89 3.88 8.18 4.68
N SER A 90 3.02 7.33 4.10
CA SER A 90 3.36 5.97 3.70
C SER A 90 2.63 5.48 2.46
N LEU A 91 3.29 4.60 1.71
CA LEU A 91 2.71 3.73 0.69
C LEU A 91 2.79 2.28 1.15
N PHE A 92 1.68 1.56 1.01
CA PHE A 92 1.60 0.15 1.33
C PHE A 92 1.72 -0.68 0.05
N GLY A 93 2.54 -1.71 0.10
CA GLY A 93 2.73 -2.68 -0.96
C GLY A 93 1.75 -3.83 -0.85
N GLY A 94 1.79 -4.69 -1.87
CA GLY A 94 1.17 -6.00 -1.83
C GLY A 94 2.21 -7.09 -1.59
N GLN A 95 1.83 -8.31 -1.94
CA GLN A 95 2.69 -9.49 -1.85
C GLN A 95 3.60 -9.64 -3.07
N GLY A 96 3.19 -9.04 -4.18
CA GLY A 96 4.00 -8.89 -5.39
C GLY A 96 4.72 -7.56 -5.46
N GLU A 97 5.17 -7.24 -6.66
CA GLU A 97 5.73 -5.93 -6.96
C GLU A 97 4.61 -4.90 -7.13
N ALA A 98 4.72 -3.78 -6.42
CA ALA A 98 3.84 -2.63 -6.56
C ALA A 98 4.62 -1.47 -7.19
N ASP A 99 4.18 -1.01 -8.36
CA ASP A 99 4.75 0.14 -9.04
C ASP A 99 4.59 1.40 -8.18
N VAL A 100 5.69 2.14 -7.98
CA VAL A 100 5.70 3.40 -7.22
C VAL A 100 5.88 4.59 -8.16
N ALA A 101 6.88 4.50 -9.04
CA ALA A 101 7.17 5.54 -10.03
C ALA A 101 7.89 4.93 -11.24
N ALA A 102 7.67 5.48 -12.43
CA ALA A 102 8.29 4.99 -13.66
C ALA A 102 8.61 6.13 -14.63
N SER A 103 9.66 5.92 -15.41
CA SER A 103 10.05 6.66 -16.61
C SER A 103 10.55 5.67 -17.67
N ASP A 104 10.95 6.17 -18.84
CA ASP A 104 11.44 5.33 -19.95
C ASP A 104 12.75 4.59 -19.61
N SER A 105 13.52 5.10 -18.65
CA SER A 105 14.85 4.61 -18.28
C SER A 105 14.94 4.08 -16.85
N ALA A 106 13.93 4.30 -16.01
CA ALA A 106 13.96 3.92 -14.61
C ALA A 106 12.59 3.52 -14.08
N ARG A 107 12.54 2.49 -13.23
CA ARG A 107 11.34 2.05 -12.52
C ARG A 107 11.67 1.89 -11.04
N VAL A 108 10.80 2.42 -10.20
CA VAL A 108 10.84 2.29 -8.75
C VAL A 108 9.62 1.52 -8.33
N SER A 109 9.83 0.41 -7.65
CA SER A 109 8.77 -0.47 -7.19
C SER A 109 8.99 -0.88 -5.74
N LEU A 110 7.91 -1.06 -5.00
CA LEU A 110 7.93 -1.64 -3.67
C LEU A 110 7.75 -3.15 -3.79
N THR A 111 8.64 -3.91 -3.14
CA THR A 111 8.59 -5.37 -3.11
C THR A 111 8.78 -5.87 -1.67
N PRO A 112 8.46 -7.14 -1.36
CA PRO A 112 8.82 -7.76 -0.08
C PRO A 112 10.34 -7.76 0.21
N ARG A 113 11.18 -7.59 -0.82
CA ARG A 113 12.65 -7.54 -0.68
C ARG A 113 13.20 -6.13 -0.51
N GLY A 114 12.35 -5.11 -0.43
CA GLY A 114 12.75 -3.71 -0.36
C GLY A 114 12.30 -2.87 -1.55
N ILE A 115 12.92 -1.70 -1.67
CA ILE A 115 12.72 -0.77 -2.78
C ILE A 115 13.49 -1.30 -3.98
N ARG A 116 12.78 -1.83 -4.97
CA ARG A 116 13.38 -2.26 -6.23
C ARG A 116 13.56 -1.04 -7.11
N ILE A 117 14.80 -0.81 -7.55
CA ILE A 117 15.10 0.14 -8.63
C ILE A 117 15.56 -0.68 -9.83
N ALA A 118 14.88 -0.52 -10.96
CA ALA A 118 15.31 -1.04 -12.24
C ALA A 118 15.73 0.12 -13.15
N LEU A 119 16.89 0.00 -13.79
CA LEU A 119 17.48 1.02 -14.66
C LEU A 119 17.82 0.44 -16.02
N ARG A 120 17.59 1.22 -17.07
CA ARG A 120 18.01 0.94 -18.44
C ARG A 120 19.30 1.70 -18.75
N GLN A 121 20.43 1.20 -18.28
CA GLN A 121 21.73 1.85 -18.41
C GLN A 121 22.87 0.81 -18.55
N PHE A 122 23.83 1.09 -19.43
CA PHE A 122 25.04 0.27 -19.58
C PHE A 122 26.31 1.15 -19.63
N PRO A 123 27.38 0.84 -18.87
CA PRO A 123 27.45 -0.26 -17.88
C PRO A 123 26.48 -0.03 -16.71
N PRO A 124 25.96 -1.11 -16.09
CA PRO A 124 25.06 -0.96 -14.96
C PRO A 124 25.79 -0.35 -13.75
N PRO A 125 25.11 0.49 -12.94
CA PRO A 125 25.69 0.98 -11.70
C PRO A 125 26.05 -0.16 -10.74
N VAL A 126 26.93 0.13 -9.78
CA VAL A 126 27.41 -0.88 -8.82
C VAL A 126 26.24 -1.52 -8.08
N GLY A 127 26.21 -2.86 -8.07
CA GLY A 127 25.18 -3.65 -7.39
C GLY A 127 23.91 -3.91 -8.20
N PHE A 128 23.76 -3.28 -9.37
CA PHE A 128 22.68 -3.58 -10.31
C PHE A 128 23.02 -4.84 -11.11
N ARG A 129 22.05 -5.75 -11.25
CA ARG A 129 22.22 -7.04 -11.93
C ARG A 129 21.07 -7.29 -12.89
N SER A 130 21.33 -8.07 -13.93
CA SER A 130 20.26 -8.66 -14.74
C SER A 130 19.50 -9.64 -13.86
N THR A 131 18.17 -9.50 -13.78
CA THR A 131 17.30 -10.41 -13.03
C THR A 131 16.30 -11.08 -13.96
N PRO A 132 15.88 -12.34 -13.71
CA PRO A 132 14.82 -12.97 -14.48
C PRO A 132 13.55 -12.09 -14.54
N GLY A 133 12.91 -12.04 -15.71
CA GLY A 133 11.73 -11.21 -15.95
C GLY A 133 12.00 -9.75 -16.30
N LEU A 134 13.26 -9.30 -16.30
CA LEU A 134 13.62 -7.99 -16.87
C LEU A 134 13.93 -8.11 -18.36
N GLU A 135 13.46 -7.12 -19.12
CA GLU A 135 13.86 -6.94 -20.51
C GLU A 135 15.37 -6.74 -20.64
N ARG A 136 15.94 -7.21 -21.76
CA ARG A 136 17.37 -7.06 -22.02
C ARG A 136 17.78 -5.58 -21.98
N GLY A 137 18.87 -5.30 -21.27
CA GLY A 137 19.37 -3.93 -21.08
C GLY A 137 18.82 -3.23 -19.84
N TRP A 138 17.90 -3.87 -19.11
CA TRP A 138 17.51 -3.45 -17.77
C TRP A 138 18.28 -4.21 -16.69
N PHE A 139 18.61 -3.51 -15.63
CA PHE A 139 19.30 -4.06 -14.46
C PHE A 139 18.57 -3.58 -13.21
N ALA A 140 18.49 -4.44 -12.18
CA ALA A 140 17.83 -4.09 -10.93
C ALA A 140 18.74 -4.22 -9.71
N CYS A 141 18.44 -3.41 -8.69
CA CYS A 141 19.00 -3.49 -7.35
C CYS A 141 17.90 -3.23 -6.32
N PHE A 142 18.10 -3.71 -5.09
CA PHE A 142 17.13 -3.61 -3.98
C PHE A 142 17.72 -2.79 -2.83
N PHE A 143 16.92 -1.84 -2.34
CA PHE A 143 17.33 -0.86 -1.33
C PHE A 143 16.44 -0.93 -0.09
N ALA A 144 17.04 -0.73 1.08
CA ALA A 144 16.35 -0.55 2.36
C ALA A 144 15.94 0.91 2.56
N SER A 145 16.69 1.86 2.01
CA SER A 145 16.30 3.27 1.99
C SER A 145 16.93 4.02 0.83
N LEU A 146 16.29 5.12 0.45
CA LEU A 146 16.78 6.12 -0.49
C LEU A 146 16.83 7.47 0.21
N ARG A 147 17.93 8.20 0.07
CA ARG A 147 18.10 9.56 0.58
C ARG A 147 18.29 10.52 -0.58
N PHE A 148 17.65 11.67 -0.47
CA PHE A 148 17.64 12.73 -1.47
C PHE A 148 18.38 13.93 -0.89
N GLY A 149 19.46 14.34 -1.54
CA GLY A 149 20.27 15.48 -1.13
C GLY A 149 20.78 16.28 -2.33
N GLU A 150 21.59 17.30 -2.06
CA GLU A 150 22.16 18.19 -3.09
C GLU A 150 23.08 17.43 -4.05
N ASP A 151 23.83 16.44 -3.54
CA ASP A 151 24.72 15.58 -4.33
C ASP A 151 24.00 14.49 -5.13
N GLY A 152 22.66 14.46 -5.08
CA GLY A 152 21.82 13.48 -5.76
C GLY A 152 21.19 12.45 -4.84
N ILE A 153 20.87 11.28 -5.39
CA ILE A 153 20.11 10.22 -4.71
C ILE A 153 21.07 9.12 -4.26
N CYS A 154 21.07 8.82 -2.97
CA CYS A 154 21.89 7.76 -2.39
C CYS A 154 21.00 6.63 -1.86
N GLY A 155 21.23 5.41 -2.34
CA GLY A 155 20.51 4.22 -1.89
C GLY A 155 21.33 3.35 -0.94
N LEU A 156 20.77 3.00 0.21
CA LEU A 156 21.30 1.94 1.07
C LEU A 156 20.71 0.60 0.64
N ARG A 157 21.55 -0.32 0.18
CA ARG A 157 21.10 -1.65 -0.30
C ARG A 157 20.52 -2.49 0.84
N THR A 158 19.61 -3.42 0.51
CA THR A 158 19.16 -4.40 1.50
C THR A 158 20.30 -5.35 1.89
N PRO A 159 20.30 -5.92 3.11
CA PRO A 159 21.35 -6.84 3.56
C PRO A 159 21.54 -8.04 2.61
N GLU A 160 20.44 -8.56 2.07
CA GLU A 160 20.39 -9.69 1.14
C GLU A 160 21.19 -9.47 -0.16
N MET A 161 21.37 -8.22 -0.57
CA MET A 161 22.10 -7.90 -1.80
C MET A 161 23.61 -8.13 -1.70
N GLY A 162 24.15 -8.37 -0.50
CA GLY A 162 25.57 -8.61 -0.26
C GLY A 162 26.43 -7.41 -0.65
N GLY A 163 26.87 -6.64 0.34
CA GLY A 163 27.72 -5.47 0.10
C GLY A 163 28.32 -4.91 1.38
N SER A 164 29.23 -3.95 1.23
CA SER A 164 29.96 -3.30 2.33
C SER A 164 29.11 -2.42 3.24
N GLY A 165 27.79 -2.36 3.04
CA GLY A 165 26.90 -1.39 3.70
C GLY A 165 27.06 0.05 3.19
N ALA A 166 27.96 0.30 2.24
CA ALA A 166 28.16 1.62 1.65
C ALA A 166 26.94 2.04 0.82
N PRO A 167 26.47 3.29 0.96
CA PRO A 167 25.46 3.87 0.07
C PRO A 167 25.93 3.85 -1.39
N VAL A 168 24.99 3.63 -2.30
CA VAL A 168 25.22 3.64 -3.75
C VAL A 168 24.61 4.91 -4.30
N LEU A 169 25.42 5.71 -5.02
CA LEU A 169 24.92 6.86 -5.76
C LEU A 169 24.09 6.37 -6.95
N LEU A 170 22.88 6.90 -7.08
CA LEU A 170 21.92 6.54 -8.10
C LEU A 170 21.80 7.66 -9.14
N PRO A 171 21.51 7.31 -10.41
CA PRO A 171 21.12 8.31 -11.38
C PRO A 171 19.77 8.95 -11.00
N GLU A 172 19.36 9.97 -11.74
CA GLU A 172 18.05 10.58 -11.56
C GLU A 172 16.93 9.53 -11.67
N LEU A 173 16.05 9.50 -10.66
CA LEU A 173 14.91 8.60 -10.58
C LEU A 173 13.62 9.33 -10.96
N PRO A 174 12.59 8.62 -11.47
CA PRO A 174 11.27 9.22 -11.66
C PRO A 174 10.75 9.77 -10.33
N LYS A 175 10.02 10.88 -10.41
CA LYS A 175 9.45 11.53 -9.22
C LYS A 175 8.50 10.58 -8.51
N PHE A 176 8.67 10.46 -7.20
CA PHE A 176 7.72 9.73 -6.35
C PHE A 176 6.33 10.37 -6.46
N PRO A 177 5.26 9.57 -6.28
CA PRO A 177 3.90 10.05 -6.43
C PRO A 177 3.58 11.13 -5.38
N PRO A 178 2.71 12.11 -5.70
CA PRO A 178 2.31 13.15 -4.75
C PRO A 178 1.55 12.54 -3.56
N VAL A 179 1.44 13.31 -2.47
CA VAL A 179 0.79 12.84 -1.22
C VAL A 179 -0.64 12.38 -1.41
N THR A 180 -1.34 12.87 -2.44
CA THR A 180 -2.71 12.47 -2.78
C THR A 180 -2.81 11.03 -3.29
N ARG A 181 -1.69 10.43 -3.67
CA ARG A 181 -1.59 9.02 -4.06
C ARG A 181 -0.96 8.16 -2.97
N TRP A 182 -0.61 8.75 -1.83
CA TRP A 182 -0.13 7.99 -0.69
C TRP A 182 -1.32 7.34 0.01
N HIS A 183 -1.07 6.18 0.60
CA HIS A 183 -2.09 5.49 1.36
C HIS A 183 -2.33 6.22 2.69
N ARG A 184 -1.25 6.72 3.31
CA ARG A 184 -1.34 7.58 4.49
C ARG A 184 -0.52 8.83 4.26
N ALA A 185 -1.09 9.99 4.54
CA ALA A 185 -0.40 11.28 4.48
C ALA A 185 -0.68 12.08 5.75
N PHE A 186 0.36 12.65 6.34
CA PHE A 186 0.28 13.57 7.50
C PHE A 186 0.47 15.03 7.10
N VAL A 187 0.76 15.26 5.81
CA VAL A 187 1.02 16.57 5.21
C VAL A 187 0.25 16.69 3.90
N ALA A 188 0.07 17.92 3.44
CA ALA A 188 -0.62 18.22 2.19
C ALA A 188 0.35 18.73 1.10
N GLY A 189 -0.06 18.64 -0.16
CA GLY A 189 0.68 19.20 -1.29
C GLY A 189 1.87 18.36 -1.75
N ARG A 190 3.04 18.98 -1.89
CA ARG A 190 4.29 18.34 -2.35
C ARG A 190 5.39 18.63 -1.33
N PRO A 191 5.42 17.92 -0.20
CA PRO A 191 6.43 18.13 0.82
C PRO A 191 7.80 17.74 0.28
N ASP A 192 8.85 18.36 0.81
CA ASP A 192 10.22 17.95 0.53
C ASP A 192 10.48 16.60 1.20
N VAL A 193 10.64 15.55 0.38
CA VAL A 193 11.00 14.21 0.83
C VAL A 193 12.52 14.09 0.82
N ALA A 194 13.12 13.90 1.99
CA ALA A 194 14.56 13.70 2.13
C ALA A 194 14.95 12.22 2.26
N GLU A 195 14.06 11.37 2.76
CA GLU A 195 14.30 9.93 2.85
C GLU A 195 13.03 9.13 2.56
N VAL A 196 13.20 8.03 1.84
CA VAL A 196 12.19 6.97 1.68
C VAL A 196 12.78 5.72 2.31
N ARG A 197 12.06 5.12 3.25
CA ARG A 197 12.51 3.94 3.99
C ARG A 197 11.56 2.77 3.76
N PHE A 198 12.13 1.62 3.43
CA PHE A 198 11.42 0.35 3.42
C PHE A 198 11.31 -0.20 4.85
N ALA A 199 10.13 -0.68 5.20
CA ALA A 199 9.89 -1.44 6.41
C ALA A 199 8.76 -2.45 6.20
N PHE A 200 8.66 -3.42 7.10
CA PHE A 200 7.46 -4.21 7.28
C PHE A 200 6.60 -3.56 8.36
N THR A 201 5.33 -3.30 8.03
CA THR A 201 4.34 -2.79 8.98
C THR A 201 3.30 -3.88 9.24
N PRO A 202 2.90 -4.12 10.50
CA PRO A 202 1.85 -5.08 10.80
C PRO A 202 0.56 -4.77 10.03
N ALA A 203 -0.04 -5.77 9.40
CA ALA A 203 -1.23 -5.58 8.57
C ALA A 203 -2.41 -4.97 9.36
N GLN A 204 -2.51 -5.29 10.66
CA GLN A 204 -3.50 -4.68 11.55
C GLN A 204 -3.38 -3.15 11.62
N ASP A 205 -2.16 -2.60 11.56
CA ASP A 205 -1.92 -1.16 11.64
C ASP A 205 -2.16 -0.49 10.29
N VAL A 206 -1.81 -1.20 9.21
CA VAL A 206 -2.04 -0.76 7.83
C VAL A 206 -3.54 -0.67 7.51
N PHE A 207 -4.31 -1.68 7.89
CA PHE A 207 -5.72 -1.81 7.53
C PHE A 207 -6.69 -1.39 8.64
N ARG A 208 -6.18 -0.85 9.76
CA ARG A 208 -6.97 -0.44 10.93
C ARG A 208 -8.17 0.41 10.54
N ASP A 209 -7.96 1.44 9.73
CA ASP A 209 -8.99 2.42 9.42
C ASP A 209 -10.07 1.80 8.50
N VAL A 210 -9.68 0.87 7.60
CA VAL A 210 -10.60 0.08 6.77
C VAL A 210 -11.45 -0.84 7.64
N LEU A 211 -10.81 -1.63 8.50
CA LEU A 211 -11.48 -2.57 9.40
C LEU A 211 -12.42 -1.84 10.35
N HIS A 212 -12.00 -0.70 10.90
CA HIS A 212 -12.83 0.13 11.76
C HIS A 212 -14.07 0.65 11.03
N ALA A 213 -13.91 1.24 9.84
CA ALA A 213 -15.02 1.75 9.04
C ALA A 213 -16.02 0.63 8.66
N LEU A 214 -15.53 -0.54 8.23
CA LEU A 214 -16.37 -1.71 7.94
C LEU A 214 -17.15 -2.18 9.17
N THR A 215 -16.47 -2.29 10.31
CA THR A 215 -17.04 -2.72 11.59
C THR A 215 -18.12 -1.74 12.05
N ALA A 216 -17.85 -0.44 11.98
CA ALA A 216 -18.78 0.61 12.38
C ALA A 216 -20.04 0.62 11.48
N ALA A 217 -19.87 0.63 10.15
CA ALA A 217 -20.99 0.66 9.21
C ALA A 217 -21.90 -0.57 9.34
N THR A 218 -21.32 -1.76 9.53
CA THR A 218 -22.08 -3.00 9.72
C THR A 218 -22.81 -3.04 11.07
N GLN A 219 -22.16 -2.63 12.16
CA GLN A 219 -22.81 -2.48 13.47
C GLN A 219 -23.97 -1.50 13.42
N GLU A 220 -23.83 -0.41 12.68
CA GLU A 220 -24.89 0.57 12.54
C GLU A 220 -26.10 0.01 11.78
N SER A 221 -25.86 -0.75 10.70
CA SER A 221 -26.93 -1.45 9.98
C SER A 221 -27.72 -2.40 10.89
N LEU A 222 -27.01 -3.15 11.74
CA LEU A 222 -27.61 -4.05 12.73
C LEU A 222 -28.42 -3.28 13.78
N ARG A 223 -27.85 -2.21 14.33
CA ARG A 223 -28.48 -1.35 15.36
C ARG A 223 -29.76 -0.69 14.85
N LEU A 224 -29.71 -0.11 13.66
CA LEU A 224 -30.84 0.59 13.03
C LEU A 224 -31.83 -0.36 12.35
N LYS A 225 -31.47 -1.63 12.19
CA LYS A 225 -32.24 -2.66 11.46
C LYS A 225 -32.59 -2.20 10.03
N ARG A 226 -31.64 -1.55 9.37
CA ARG A 226 -31.78 -1.01 8.01
C ARG A 226 -30.66 -1.53 7.12
N ALA A 227 -30.92 -1.60 5.83
CA ALA A 227 -29.94 -2.06 4.87
C ALA A 227 -28.70 -1.15 4.88
N LEU A 228 -27.53 -1.78 4.82
CA LEU A 228 -26.27 -1.12 4.53
C LEU A 228 -26.16 -0.94 3.01
N GLU A 229 -25.94 0.30 2.59
CA GLU A 229 -25.72 0.70 1.21
C GLU A 229 -24.25 0.97 1.01
N ILE A 230 -23.68 0.38 -0.03
CA ILE A 230 -22.25 0.43 -0.35
C ILE A 230 -22.14 0.86 -1.79
N GLU A 231 -21.45 1.96 -2.05
CA GLU A 231 -21.37 2.56 -3.38
C GLU A 231 -19.98 3.10 -3.66
N LEU A 232 -19.52 2.96 -4.90
CA LEU A 232 -18.26 3.52 -5.35
C LEU A 232 -18.46 5.02 -5.66
N VAL A 233 -17.69 5.89 -4.99
CA VAL A 233 -17.79 7.37 -5.01
C VAL A 233 -16.46 8.07 -5.26
#